data_AF-A0A2T6KBY9-F1
#
_entry.id   AF-A0A2T6KBY9-F1
#
_cell.length_a   1.000
_cell.length_b   1.000
_cell.length_c   1.000
_cell.angle_alpha   90.00
_cell.angle_beta   90.00
_cell.angle_gamma   90.00
#
_symmetry.space_group_name_H-M   'P 1'
#
loop_
_entity.id
_entity.type
_entity.pdbx_description
1 polymer ?
#
loop_
_entity_poly.entity_id
_entity_poly.type
_entity_poly.pdbx_seq_one_letter_code
_entity_poly.pdbx_strand_id
1 'polypeptide(L)'
;MLDDQEPFTKFEPGQLITAEAMNAMQGKMRAEIASQITEALAALVEIDKSKDSDALDGLTAEDLLQKFLEQAMQQFPSHTGYRKLFKVLELNERNMIAHDLKLCPLVDLYELMAFPVLCANDDDTNVRPVRFFLHHTNESRQQYKGSVIVDSELERGDPHYRMPLAGLLDYLGVAYNDETSLGDLETELWKAMFAPPNDPFDNSDYCHSPWFERCCREERTVGSLKSKGDWNDLWCKFKPIKTVNPPADRISDDGNTESVRHPRGVQVDHHDFDQLSLTLKEEIVSPIGTGNDAGEPQPLHLMVLLKV
;
A
#
# COMPACT_ATOMS: atom_id res chain seq x y z
N MET A 1 54.51 1.69 -26.63
CA MET A 1 54.66 2.80 -27.59
C MET A 1 55.58 3.78 -26.89
N LEU A 2 56.85 3.82 -27.29
CA LEU A 2 57.83 4.77 -26.75
C LEU A 2 57.64 6.08 -27.50
N ASP A 3 57.47 7.16 -26.74
CA ASP A 3 57.19 8.52 -27.19
C ASP A 3 58.06 8.97 -28.37
N ASP A 4 57.40 9.42 -29.44
CA ASP A 4 57.96 10.25 -30.51
C ASP A 4 58.17 11.69 -29.98
N GLN A 5 59.11 11.90 -29.06
CA GLN A 5 59.56 13.25 -28.71
C GLN A 5 60.94 13.54 -29.30
N GLU A 6 60.97 14.46 -30.27
CA GLU A 6 62.22 14.96 -30.84
C GLU A 6 63.02 15.76 -29.80
N PRO A 7 64.34 15.54 -29.68
CA PRO A 7 65.17 16.30 -28.74
C PRO A 7 65.27 17.78 -29.12
N PHE A 8 65.15 18.67 -28.14
CA PHE A 8 65.26 20.13 -28.29
C PHE A 8 66.47 20.62 -29.09
N THR A 9 67.57 19.87 -29.01
CA THR A 9 68.75 20.03 -29.87
C THR A 9 69.39 18.66 -30.06
N LYS A 10 69.57 18.26 -31.31
CA LYS A 10 70.24 17.01 -31.66
C LYS A 10 71.75 17.20 -31.61
N PHE A 11 72.46 16.30 -30.95
CA PHE A 11 73.92 16.22 -30.99
C PHE A 11 74.34 14.92 -31.65
N GLU A 12 75.32 15.00 -32.54
CA GLU A 12 75.91 13.81 -33.17
C GLU A 12 77.04 13.25 -32.28
N PRO A 13 77.27 11.92 -32.28
CA PRO A 13 78.35 11.31 -31.51
C PRO A 13 79.72 11.94 -31.84
N GLY A 14 80.46 12.36 -30.81
CA GLY A 14 81.78 13.01 -30.95
C GLY A 14 81.73 14.54 -31.07
N GLN A 15 80.55 15.15 -31.12
CA GLN A 15 80.40 16.60 -31.08
C GLN A 15 80.67 17.15 -29.67
N LEU A 16 81.56 18.13 -29.56
CA LEU A 16 81.80 18.86 -28.31
C LEU A 16 80.57 19.69 -27.96
N ILE A 17 79.96 19.39 -26.81
CA ILE A 17 78.85 20.18 -26.27
C ILE A 17 79.43 21.44 -25.63
N THR A 18 79.21 22.59 -26.26
CA THR A 18 79.70 23.88 -25.75
C THR A 18 78.71 24.51 -24.78
N ALA A 19 79.19 25.45 -23.95
CA ALA A 19 78.35 26.18 -23.02
C ALA A 19 77.25 26.99 -23.76
N GLU A 20 77.54 27.51 -24.95
CA GLU A 20 76.58 28.23 -25.79
C GLU A 20 75.47 27.30 -26.28
N ALA A 21 75.80 26.07 -26.67
CA ALA A 21 74.80 25.08 -27.12
C ALA A 21 73.86 24.68 -25.99
N MET A 22 74.38 24.51 -24.77
CA MET A 22 73.57 24.25 -23.58
C MET A 22 72.68 25.45 -23.21
N ASN A 23 73.21 26.68 -23.27
CA ASN A 23 72.43 27.88 -23.00
C ASN A 23 71.29 28.07 -24.02
N ALA A 24 71.54 27.76 -25.30
CA ALA A 24 70.52 27.80 -26.35
C ALA A 24 69.43 26.73 -26.13
N MET A 25 69.81 25.51 -25.72
CA MET A 25 68.85 24.47 -25.36
C MET A 25 67.98 24.88 -24.17
N GLN A 26 68.58 25.45 -23.12
CA GLN A 26 67.83 25.95 -21.96
C GLN A 26 66.86 27.08 -22.35
N GLY A 27 67.24 27.93 -23.31
CA GLY A 27 66.35 28.93 -23.89
C GLY A 27 65.11 28.31 -24.56
N LYS A 28 65.30 27.26 -25.37
CA LYS A 28 64.21 26.53 -26.02
C LYS A 28 63.28 25.84 -25.02
N MET A 29 63.83 25.18 -24.01
CA MET A 29 63.04 24.54 -22.94
C MET A 29 62.18 25.56 -22.19
N ARG A 30 62.74 26.73 -21.84
CA ARG A 30 61.98 27.80 -21.17
C ARG A 30 60.86 28.36 -22.04
N ALA A 31 61.11 28.52 -23.34
CA ALA A 31 60.09 28.99 -24.28
C ALA A 31 58.94 27.98 -24.43
N GLU A 32 59.25 26.68 -24.50
CA GLU A 32 58.22 25.64 -24.61
C GLU A 32 57.41 25.50 -23.31
N ILE A 33 58.06 25.52 -22.14
CA ILE A 33 57.37 25.53 -20.85
C ILE A 33 56.45 26.76 -20.75
N ALA A 34 56.92 27.94 -21.17
CA ALA A 34 56.09 29.13 -21.19
C ALA A 34 54.88 28.95 -22.12
N SER A 35 55.07 28.37 -23.31
CA SER A 35 53.98 28.04 -24.24
C SER A 35 52.96 27.08 -23.62
N GLN A 36 53.42 25.98 -23.03
CA GLN A 36 52.57 24.98 -22.37
C GLN A 36 51.81 25.56 -21.17
N ILE A 37 52.44 26.44 -20.38
CA ILE A 37 51.76 27.17 -19.30
C ILE A 37 50.70 28.11 -19.86
N THR A 38 50.97 28.79 -20.97
CA THR A 38 50.02 29.71 -21.60
C THR A 38 48.84 28.95 -22.20
N GLU A 39 49.09 27.80 -22.83
CA GLU A 39 48.06 26.88 -23.33
C GLU A 39 47.25 26.26 -22.18
N ALA A 40 47.90 25.84 -21.09
CA ALA A 40 47.22 25.32 -19.90
C ALA A 40 46.38 26.41 -19.20
N LEU A 41 46.87 27.65 -19.12
CA LEU A 41 46.12 28.80 -18.60
C LEU A 41 44.95 29.16 -19.52
N ALA A 42 45.11 29.08 -20.84
CA ALA A 42 44.02 29.26 -21.79
C ALA A 42 42.98 28.14 -21.70
N ALA A 43 43.41 26.90 -21.44
CA ALA A 43 42.52 25.77 -21.17
C ALA A 43 41.84 25.83 -19.79
N LEU A 44 42.38 26.61 -18.85
CA LEU A 44 41.82 26.84 -17.51
C LEU A 44 40.71 27.90 -17.47
N VAL A 45 40.28 28.46 -18.61
CA VAL A 45 39.26 29.52 -18.68
C VAL A 45 37.80 29.04 -18.55
N GLU A 46 37.55 27.74 -18.35
CA GLU A 46 36.22 27.28 -17.90
C GLU A 46 36.31 26.31 -16.72
N ILE A 47 36.67 26.83 -15.54
CA ILE A 47 36.17 26.27 -14.28
C ILE A 47 35.40 27.37 -13.57
N ASP A 48 34.16 27.55 -14.00
CA ASP A 48 33.16 28.46 -13.40
C ASP A 48 32.64 27.94 -12.03
N LYS A 49 33.44 27.15 -11.30
CA LYS A 49 33.09 26.50 -10.04
C LYS A 49 33.87 27.01 -8.81
N SER A 50 34.50 28.18 -8.89
CA SER A 50 35.16 28.79 -7.70
C SER A 50 34.41 29.99 -7.10
N LYS A 51 33.25 30.37 -7.67
CA LYS A 51 32.42 31.47 -7.13
C LYS A 51 31.28 31.03 -6.19
N ASP A 52 31.11 29.72 -6.01
CA ASP A 52 30.00 29.14 -5.24
C ASP A 52 30.56 28.24 -4.11
N SER A 53 31.28 28.82 -3.15
CA SER A 53 31.62 28.08 -1.90
C SER A 53 30.39 27.84 -1.03
N ASP A 54 29.35 28.66 -1.23
CA ASP A 54 28.17 28.73 -0.38
C ASP A 54 26.95 28.06 -1.04
N ALA A 55 27.08 27.61 -2.30
CA ALA A 55 26.03 26.95 -3.06
C ALA A 55 26.58 25.75 -3.86
N LEU A 56 25.89 24.62 -3.79
CA LEU A 56 26.17 23.44 -4.59
C LEU A 56 25.22 23.46 -5.79
N ASP A 57 25.76 23.59 -7.01
CA ASP A 57 24.99 23.79 -8.25
C ASP A 57 23.98 24.96 -8.19
N GLY A 58 24.38 26.09 -7.60
CA GLY A 58 23.54 27.29 -7.49
C GLY A 58 22.43 27.22 -6.45
N LEU A 59 22.42 26.20 -5.59
CA LEU A 59 21.48 26.04 -4.47
C LEU A 59 22.22 26.19 -3.14
N THR A 60 21.71 27.06 -2.26
CA THR A 60 22.25 27.20 -0.90
C THR A 60 21.99 25.94 -0.07
N ALA A 61 22.67 25.78 1.06
CA ALA A 61 22.43 24.66 1.98
C ALA A 61 20.97 24.62 2.47
N GLU A 62 20.32 25.78 2.64
CA GLU A 62 18.90 25.88 2.96
C GLU A 62 18.01 25.43 1.80
N ASP A 63 18.34 25.80 0.56
CA ASP A 63 17.58 25.37 -0.63
C ASP A 63 17.69 23.86 -0.87
N LEU A 64 18.86 23.28 -0.62
CA LEU A 64 19.07 21.83 -0.68
C LEU A 64 18.29 21.12 0.42
N LEU A 65 18.31 21.65 1.65
CA LEU A 65 17.57 21.09 2.77
C LEU A 65 16.05 21.18 2.53
N GLN A 66 15.57 22.28 1.97
CA GLN A 66 14.18 22.46 1.55
C GLN A 66 13.80 21.46 0.45
N LYS A 67 14.66 21.27 -0.57
CA LYS A 67 14.44 20.26 -1.61
C LYS A 67 14.44 18.84 -1.07
N PHE A 68 15.35 18.50 -0.16
CA PHE A 68 15.37 17.19 0.48
C PHE A 68 14.15 16.98 1.37
N LEU A 69 13.71 18.01 2.11
CA LEU A 69 12.46 17.98 2.86
C LEU A 69 11.26 17.83 1.93
N GLU A 70 11.19 18.56 0.82
CA GLU A 70 10.10 18.42 -0.16
C GLU A 70 10.09 17.05 -0.82
N GLN A 71 11.24 16.49 -1.19
CA GLN A 71 11.35 15.13 -1.71
C GLN A 71 10.96 14.09 -0.66
N ALA A 72 11.43 14.25 0.58
CA ALA A 72 11.02 13.40 1.69
C ALA A 72 9.52 13.53 1.97
N MET A 73 8.96 14.74 1.95
CA MET A 73 7.52 15.04 2.11
C MET A 73 6.66 14.64 0.92
N GLN A 74 7.23 14.43 -0.26
CA GLN A 74 6.54 13.80 -1.40
C GLN A 74 6.55 12.27 -1.29
N GLN A 75 7.59 11.68 -0.67
CA GLN A 75 7.66 10.25 -0.36
C GLN A 75 6.88 9.88 0.91
N PHE A 76 6.74 10.81 1.86
CA PHE A 76 6.02 10.56 3.10
C PHE A 76 4.57 10.12 2.83
N PRO A 77 3.74 10.77 1.99
CA PRO A 77 2.38 10.30 1.70
C PRO A 77 2.29 8.87 1.13
N SER A 78 3.32 8.38 0.44
CA SER A 78 3.39 6.98 0.01
C SER A 78 3.74 6.00 1.14
N HIS A 79 4.20 6.49 2.29
CA HIS A 79 4.64 5.73 3.46
C HIS A 79 3.90 6.11 4.77
N THR A 80 3.18 7.22 4.79
CA THR A 80 2.42 7.79 5.91
C THR A 80 0.95 7.76 5.53
N GLY A 81 0.25 6.79 6.07
CA GLY A 81 -1.13 6.52 5.75
C GLY A 81 -1.63 5.34 6.56
N TYR A 82 -2.92 5.06 6.42
CA TYR A 82 -3.52 3.88 7.01
C TYR A 82 -3.45 2.74 6.00
N ARG A 83 -2.72 1.67 6.31
CA ARG A 83 -2.77 0.42 5.54
C ARG A 83 -3.84 -0.48 6.16
N LYS A 84 -4.89 -0.79 5.40
CA LYS A 84 -5.93 -1.75 5.80
C LYS A 84 -5.54 -3.12 5.29
N LEU A 85 -5.48 -4.08 6.21
CA LEU A 85 -5.24 -5.49 5.93
C LEU A 85 -6.42 -6.31 6.42
N PHE A 86 -6.75 -7.38 5.71
CA PHE A 86 -7.77 -8.35 6.11
C PHE A 86 -7.10 -9.66 6.49
N LYS A 87 -7.38 -10.14 7.70
CA LYS A 87 -6.69 -11.28 8.31
C LYS A 87 -7.67 -12.29 8.88
N VAL A 88 -7.30 -13.57 8.78
CA VAL A 88 -8.02 -14.69 9.36
C VAL A 88 -7.06 -15.35 10.35
N LEU A 89 -7.38 -15.27 11.64
CA LEU A 89 -6.53 -15.82 12.70
C LEU A 89 -7.12 -17.10 13.24
N GLU A 90 -6.36 -18.18 13.10
CA GLU A 90 -6.61 -19.44 13.76
C GLU A 90 -6.03 -19.45 15.18
N LEU A 91 -6.61 -20.29 16.04
CA LEU A 91 -6.20 -20.38 17.44
C LEU A 91 -4.73 -20.84 17.55
N ASN A 92 -3.93 -20.05 18.27
CA ASN A 92 -2.50 -20.24 18.49
C ASN A 92 -1.63 -20.24 17.21
N GLU A 93 -2.18 -19.89 16.06
CA GLU A 93 -1.41 -19.71 14.84
C GLU A 93 -0.81 -18.31 14.76
N ARG A 94 0.46 -18.23 14.38
CA ARG A 94 1.16 -16.97 14.18
C ARG A 94 1.05 -16.53 12.72
N ASN A 95 0.31 -15.46 12.48
CA ASN A 95 0.19 -14.84 11.17
C ASN A 95 1.23 -13.71 11.03
N MET A 96 2.21 -13.89 10.13
CA MET A 96 3.27 -12.93 9.87
C MET A 96 2.83 -11.88 8.83
N ILE A 97 3.09 -10.61 9.11
CA ILE A 97 2.75 -9.49 8.25
C ILE A 97 4.02 -8.72 7.91
N ALA A 98 4.46 -8.85 6.65
CA ALA A 98 5.49 -7.99 6.07
C ALA A 98 4.80 -6.69 5.58
N HIS A 99 5.05 -5.59 6.28
CA HIS A 99 4.43 -4.31 5.99
C HIS A 99 5.37 -3.29 5.33
N ASP A 100 6.69 -3.49 5.39
CA ASP A 100 7.71 -2.68 4.70
C ASP A 100 7.63 -1.17 4.99
N LEU A 101 7.16 -0.79 6.18
CA LEU A 101 6.92 0.62 6.53
C LEU A 101 8.17 1.32 7.07
N LYS A 102 9.28 0.58 7.28
CA LYS A 102 10.54 1.07 7.85
C LYS A 102 10.41 1.72 9.24
N LEU A 103 9.27 1.53 9.89
CA LEU A 103 8.87 2.07 11.19
C LEU A 103 7.91 1.07 11.85
N CYS A 104 7.89 1.03 13.18
CA CYS A 104 6.90 0.23 13.92
C CYS A 104 5.53 0.94 13.86
N PRO A 105 4.53 0.43 13.13
CA PRO A 105 3.25 1.12 13.00
C PRO A 105 2.43 1.01 14.29
N LEU A 106 1.55 1.98 14.53
CA LEU A 106 0.45 1.77 15.48
C LEU A 106 -0.55 0.80 14.85
N VAL A 107 -0.89 -0.27 15.57
CA VAL A 107 -1.81 -1.33 15.12
C VAL A 107 -3.16 -1.16 15.80
N ASP A 108 -4.20 -0.89 15.01
CA ASP A 108 -5.59 -0.96 15.46
C ASP A 108 -6.26 -2.22 14.88
N LEU A 109 -6.99 -2.95 15.73
CA LEU A 109 -7.66 -4.21 15.37
C LEU A 109 -9.18 -4.06 15.42
N TYR A 110 -9.84 -4.47 14.34
CA TYR A 110 -11.28 -4.47 14.22
C TYR A 110 -11.76 -5.87 13.83
N GLU A 111 -12.75 -6.39 14.55
CA GLU A 111 -13.42 -7.63 14.16
C GLU A 111 -14.32 -7.37 12.95
N LEU A 112 -14.25 -8.24 11.95
CA LEU A 112 -15.16 -8.23 10.81
C LEU A 112 -16.41 -9.04 11.14
N MET A 113 -17.46 -8.31 11.51
CA MET A 113 -18.75 -8.91 11.81
C MET A 113 -19.42 -9.40 10.54
N ALA A 114 -19.90 -10.65 10.58
CA ALA A 114 -20.80 -11.14 9.55
C ALA A 114 -22.18 -10.48 9.71
N PHE A 115 -22.82 -10.17 8.59
CA PHE A 115 -24.16 -9.61 8.54
C PHE A 115 -25.01 -10.31 7.49
N PRO A 116 -26.31 -10.48 7.73
CA PRO A 116 -27.19 -11.15 6.77
C PRO A 116 -27.36 -10.28 5.52
N VAL A 117 -27.12 -10.87 4.36
CA VAL A 117 -27.37 -10.24 3.05
C VAL A 117 -28.10 -11.23 2.14
N LEU A 118 -28.75 -10.71 1.11
CA LEU A 118 -29.29 -11.53 0.04
C LEU A 118 -28.21 -11.70 -1.03
N CYS A 119 -27.56 -12.87 -1.04
CA CYS A 119 -26.56 -13.20 -2.04
C CYS A 119 -27.24 -13.82 -3.25
N ALA A 120 -26.78 -13.43 -4.43
CA ALA A 120 -27.13 -14.11 -5.66
C ALA A 120 -25.90 -14.86 -6.18
N ASN A 121 -26.07 -16.13 -6.53
CA ASN A 121 -25.07 -16.94 -7.20
C ASN A 121 -25.77 -17.60 -8.38
N ASP A 122 -25.46 -17.15 -9.60
CA ASP A 122 -26.08 -17.65 -10.82
C ASP A 122 -27.62 -17.60 -10.75
N ASP A 123 -28.28 -18.75 -10.63
CA ASP A 123 -29.74 -18.92 -10.59
C ASP A 123 -30.33 -19.01 -9.17
N ASP A 124 -29.48 -19.07 -8.13
CA ASP A 124 -29.95 -19.20 -6.76
C ASP A 124 -29.77 -17.89 -5.98
N THR A 125 -30.74 -17.59 -5.14
CA THR A 125 -30.74 -16.38 -4.31
C THR A 125 -31.11 -16.78 -2.89
N ASN A 126 -30.18 -16.59 -1.97
CA ASN A 126 -30.31 -17.03 -0.59
C ASN A 126 -29.81 -15.98 0.39
N VAL A 127 -30.44 -15.96 1.57
CA VAL A 127 -29.98 -15.12 2.68
C VAL A 127 -28.85 -15.86 3.40
N ARG A 128 -27.66 -15.27 3.43
CA ARG A 128 -26.52 -15.81 4.18
C ARG A 128 -25.76 -14.71 4.91
N PRO A 129 -25.16 -15.00 6.07
CA PRO A 129 -24.25 -14.08 6.73
C PRO A 129 -22.94 -13.99 5.94
N VAL A 130 -22.54 -12.78 5.55
CA VAL A 130 -21.25 -12.51 4.89
C VAL A 130 -20.53 -11.36 5.59
N ARG A 131 -19.22 -11.22 5.31
CA ARG A 131 -18.36 -10.14 5.81
C ARG A 131 -18.11 -9.05 4.77
N PHE A 132 -18.13 -9.41 3.50
CA PHE A 132 -18.01 -8.48 2.38
C PHE A 132 -19.21 -8.61 1.45
N PHE A 133 -19.80 -7.48 1.05
CA PHE A 133 -20.98 -7.47 0.20
C PHE A 133 -20.88 -6.40 -0.87
N LEU A 134 -20.89 -6.82 -2.13
CA LEU A 134 -21.02 -5.91 -3.27
C LEU A 134 -22.49 -5.65 -3.56
N HIS A 135 -22.87 -4.38 -3.67
CA HIS A 135 -24.23 -4.01 -4.01
C HIS A 135 -24.34 -2.68 -4.74
N HIS A 136 -25.47 -2.49 -5.39
CA HIS A 136 -25.89 -1.22 -5.98
C HIS A 136 -26.78 -0.42 -5.00
N THR A 137 -26.75 0.92 -5.04
CA THR A 137 -27.58 1.79 -4.17
C THR A 137 -29.07 1.44 -4.23
N ASN A 138 -29.58 1.08 -5.41
CA ASN A 138 -30.98 0.67 -5.63
C ASN A 138 -31.40 -0.64 -4.93
N GLU A 139 -30.47 -1.38 -4.33
CA GLU A 139 -30.72 -2.63 -3.61
C GLU A 139 -30.46 -2.53 -2.10
N SER A 140 -30.48 -1.32 -1.56
CA SER A 140 -30.35 -1.08 -0.12
C SER A 140 -31.34 -1.90 0.71
N ARG A 141 -32.56 -2.11 0.20
CA ARG A 141 -33.60 -2.90 0.87
C ARG A 141 -34.18 -3.97 -0.04
N GLN A 142 -33.94 -5.23 0.29
CA GLN A 142 -34.40 -6.38 -0.49
C GLN A 142 -35.43 -7.19 0.29
N GLN A 143 -36.52 -7.57 -0.39
CA GLN A 143 -37.50 -8.50 0.15
C GLN A 143 -37.24 -9.90 -0.42
N TYR A 144 -37.07 -10.88 0.45
CA TYR A 144 -36.93 -12.27 0.09
C TYR A 144 -38.16 -13.07 0.55
N LYS A 145 -38.73 -13.85 -0.37
CA LYS A 145 -39.92 -14.70 -0.16
C LYS A 145 -41.09 -13.99 0.57
N GLY A 146 -41.32 -12.71 0.26
CA GLY A 146 -42.47 -11.93 0.75
C GLY A 146 -42.48 -11.61 2.25
N SER A 147 -41.41 -11.90 3.00
CA SER A 147 -41.40 -11.70 4.46
C SER A 147 -40.04 -11.31 5.05
N VAL A 148 -38.92 -11.71 4.43
CA VAL A 148 -37.59 -11.37 4.96
C VAL A 148 -37.12 -10.10 4.30
N ILE A 149 -37.11 -9.00 5.06
CA ILE A 149 -36.44 -7.77 4.63
C ILE A 149 -34.97 -7.91 5.02
N VAL A 150 -34.12 -8.05 4.02
CA VAL A 150 -32.68 -7.93 4.18
C VAL A 150 -32.33 -6.52 3.74
N ASP A 151 -31.97 -5.71 4.71
CA ASP A 151 -31.61 -4.32 4.46
C ASP A 151 -30.10 -4.23 4.63
N SER A 152 -29.44 -4.06 3.49
CA SER A 152 -28.01 -3.81 3.44
C SER A 152 -27.67 -2.41 3.98
N GLU A 153 -28.65 -1.60 4.36
CA GLU A 153 -28.54 -0.28 4.97
C GLU A 153 -29.25 -0.15 6.35
N LEU A 154 -29.71 -1.25 6.99
CA LEU A 154 -30.64 -1.27 8.15
C LEU A 154 -30.21 -0.48 9.40
N GLU A 155 -29.06 0.16 9.41
CA GLU A 155 -28.69 1.09 10.47
C GLU A 155 -29.14 2.50 10.09
N ARG A 156 -30.45 2.76 10.20
CA ARG A 156 -30.99 4.12 10.17
C ARG A 156 -30.38 4.93 11.31
N GLY A 157 -29.26 5.59 11.05
CA GLY A 157 -28.60 6.49 12.01
C GLY A 157 -27.11 6.21 12.23
N ASP A 158 -26.59 5.03 11.88
CA ASP A 158 -25.14 4.78 11.96
C ASP A 158 -24.44 5.15 10.65
N PRO A 159 -23.21 5.67 10.72
CA PRO A 159 -22.41 5.91 9.54
C PRO A 159 -22.22 4.60 8.75
N HIS A 160 -22.67 4.60 7.49
CA HIS A 160 -22.56 3.45 6.60
C HIS A 160 -21.10 3.08 6.38
N TYR A 161 -20.64 1.94 6.92
CA TYR A 161 -19.34 1.36 6.57
C TYR A 161 -19.44 0.72 5.17
N ARG A 162 -19.34 1.56 4.15
CA ARG A 162 -19.23 1.15 2.74
C ARG A 162 -18.16 1.95 2.04
N MET A 163 -17.51 1.33 1.06
CA MET A 163 -16.52 1.96 0.19
C MET A 163 -17.07 1.97 -1.24
N PRO A 164 -16.97 3.10 -1.97
CA PRO A 164 -17.25 3.11 -3.40
C PRO A 164 -16.40 2.06 -4.11
N LEU A 165 -16.99 1.29 -5.02
CA LEU A 165 -16.27 0.23 -5.73
C LEU A 165 -15.03 0.78 -6.46
N ALA A 166 -15.17 1.91 -7.15
CA ALA A 166 -14.06 2.57 -7.84
C ALA A 166 -12.90 2.90 -6.89
N GLY A 167 -13.19 3.47 -5.72
CA GLY A 167 -12.17 3.80 -4.72
C GLY A 167 -11.50 2.56 -4.11
N LEU A 168 -12.24 1.45 -3.99
CA LEU A 168 -11.68 0.18 -3.53
C LEU A 168 -10.75 -0.44 -4.60
N LEU A 169 -11.14 -0.40 -5.87
CA LEU A 169 -10.31 -0.86 -6.99
C LEU A 169 -9.01 -0.06 -7.09
N ASP A 170 -9.10 1.27 -6.97
CA ASP A 170 -7.93 2.15 -6.96
C ASP A 170 -7.01 1.85 -5.76
N TYR A 171 -7.59 1.64 -4.57
CA TYR A 171 -6.84 1.26 -3.36
C TYR A 171 -6.10 -0.07 -3.53
N LEU A 172 -6.71 -1.04 -4.21
CA LEU A 172 -6.12 -2.36 -4.47
C LEU A 172 -5.23 -2.40 -5.72
N GLY A 173 -5.15 -1.32 -6.49
CA GLY A 173 -4.40 -1.27 -7.75
C GLY A 173 -4.98 -2.16 -8.85
N VAL A 174 -6.28 -2.45 -8.82
CA VAL A 174 -6.96 -3.26 -9.84
C VAL A 174 -7.16 -2.40 -11.09
N ALA A 175 -6.46 -2.73 -12.17
CA ALA A 175 -6.59 -2.02 -13.43
C ALA A 175 -7.86 -2.45 -14.17
N TYR A 176 -8.60 -1.47 -14.69
CA TYR A 176 -9.77 -1.69 -15.54
C TYR A 176 -9.89 -0.57 -16.58
N ASN A 177 -10.59 -0.86 -17.68
CA ASN A 177 -10.89 0.10 -18.74
C ASN A 177 -12.38 0.06 -19.07
N ASP A 178 -12.82 0.88 -20.02
CA ASP A 178 -14.23 1.00 -20.38
C ASP A 178 -14.80 -0.25 -21.09
N GLU A 179 -13.93 -1.16 -21.54
CA GLU A 179 -14.28 -2.44 -22.17
C GLU A 179 -14.30 -3.60 -21.15
N THR A 180 -13.73 -3.42 -19.96
CA THR A 180 -13.71 -4.45 -18.90
C THR A 180 -15.14 -4.80 -18.49
N SER A 181 -15.46 -6.09 -18.51
CA SER A 181 -16.76 -6.60 -18.06
C SER A 181 -16.89 -6.50 -16.54
N LEU A 182 -18.10 -6.29 -16.02
CA LEU A 182 -18.31 -6.21 -14.58
C LEU A 182 -17.99 -7.54 -13.86
N GLY A 183 -18.20 -8.69 -14.52
CA GLY A 183 -17.88 -10.01 -13.96
C GLY A 183 -16.36 -10.28 -13.85
N ASP A 184 -15.59 -9.90 -14.88
CA ASP A 184 -14.12 -9.99 -14.82
C ASP A 184 -13.58 -9.05 -13.73
N LEU A 185 -14.15 -7.85 -13.65
CA LEU A 185 -13.77 -6.86 -12.65
C LEU A 185 -14.04 -7.34 -11.23
N GLU A 186 -15.19 -7.98 -10.99
CA GLU A 186 -15.52 -8.58 -9.71
C GLU A 186 -14.52 -9.70 -9.35
N THR A 187 -14.18 -10.56 -10.30
CA THR A 187 -13.20 -11.63 -10.10
C THR A 187 -11.83 -11.07 -9.72
N GLU A 188 -11.34 -10.06 -10.45
CA GLU A 188 -10.05 -9.41 -10.15
C GLU A 188 -10.10 -8.61 -8.84
N LEU A 189 -11.26 -8.03 -8.48
CA LEU A 189 -11.44 -7.39 -7.18
C LEU A 189 -11.23 -8.39 -6.05
N TRP A 190 -11.96 -9.51 -6.03
CA TRP A 190 -11.86 -10.49 -4.94
C TRP A 190 -10.46 -11.09 -4.86
N LYS A 191 -9.86 -11.38 -6.00
CA LYS A 191 -8.48 -11.85 -6.10
C LYS A 191 -7.48 -10.85 -5.51
N ALA A 192 -7.62 -9.56 -5.82
CA ALA A 192 -6.75 -8.52 -5.26
C ALA A 192 -7.00 -8.28 -3.77
N MET A 193 -8.26 -8.33 -3.34
CA MET A 193 -8.65 -8.12 -1.94
C MET A 193 -8.10 -9.21 -1.03
N PHE A 194 -7.97 -10.44 -1.52
CA PHE A 194 -7.50 -11.61 -0.76
C PHE A 194 -6.10 -12.08 -1.18
N ALA A 195 -5.35 -11.23 -1.91
CA ALA A 195 -3.94 -11.47 -2.20
C ALA A 195 -3.05 -11.00 -1.03
N PRO A 196 -1.84 -11.59 -0.87
CA PRO A 196 -0.86 -11.10 0.10
C PRO A 196 -0.64 -9.59 -0.05
N PRO A 197 -0.61 -8.83 1.06
CA PRO A 197 -0.50 -9.27 2.46
C PRO A 197 -1.80 -9.70 3.15
N ASN A 198 -2.96 -9.68 2.49
CA ASN A 198 -4.22 -10.16 3.07
C ASN A 198 -4.27 -11.69 3.05
N ASP A 199 -5.09 -12.25 3.94
CA ASP A 199 -5.35 -13.69 3.96
C ASP A 199 -6.51 -14.04 3.01
N PRO A 200 -6.55 -15.29 2.51
CA PRO A 200 -7.72 -15.78 1.78
C PRO A 200 -8.92 -15.85 2.71
N PHE A 201 -10.07 -15.34 2.24
CA PHE A 201 -11.36 -15.53 2.87
C PHE A 201 -12.14 -16.61 2.10
N ASP A 202 -13.03 -17.33 2.79
CA ASP A 202 -13.81 -18.37 2.16
C ASP A 202 -14.87 -17.78 1.23
N ASN A 203 -15.29 -18.55 0.22
CA ASN A 203 -16.38 -18.16 -0.69
C ASN A 203 -17.73 -17.90 0.02
N SER A 204 -17.85 -18.30 1.29
CA SER A 204 -18.99 -17.98 2.16
C SER A 204 -18.91 -16.59 2.79
N ASP A 205 -17.73 -15.99 2.87
CA ASP A 205 -17.49 -14.70 3.54
C ASP A 205 -17.82 -13.49 2.68
N TYR A 206 -17.99 -13.67 1.38
CA TYR A 206 -18.28 -12.59 0.47
C TYR A 206 -19.32 -13.00 -0.57
N CYS A 207 -20.05 -12.01 -1.07
CA CYS A 207 -20.94 -12.19 -2.22
C CYS A 207 -21.31 -10.84 -2.84
N HIS A 208 -22.03 -10.92 -3.96
CA HIS A 208 -22.70 -9.79 -4.57
C HIS A 208 -24.22 -9.91 -4.48
N SER A 209 -24.86 -8.76 -4.68
CA SER A 209 -26.31 -8.63 -4.66
C SER A 209 -26.95 -9.11 -5.98
N PRO A 210 -28.24 -9.50 -5.99
CA PRO A 210 -28.99 -9.84 -7.20
C PRO A 210 -28.93 -8.83 -8.35
N TRP A 211 -28.63 -7.56 -8.10
CA TRP A 211 -28.40 -6.59 -9.17
C TRP A 211 -27.21 -6.97 -10.03
N PHE A 212 -26.12 -7.47 -9.44
CA PHE A 212 -24.95 -7.90 -10.20
C PHE A 212 -25.33 -9.04 -11.15
N GLU A 213 -26.09 -10.05 -10.72
CA GLU A 213 -26.58 -11.09 -11.64
C GLU A 213 -27.47 -10.53 -12.77
N ARG A 214 -28.40 -9.64 -12.44
CA ARG A 214 -29.31 -9.03 -13.44
C ARG A 214 -28.57 -8.13 -14.43
N CYS A 215 -27.50 -7.47 -13.98
CA CYS A 215 -26.73 -6.51 -14.75
C CYS A 215 -25.61 -7.19 -15.56
N CYS A 216 -24.94 -8.20 -14.99
CA CYS A 216 -23.81 -8.92 -15.58
C CYS A 216 -24.24 -9.99 -16.59
N ARG A 217 -25.46 -10.55 -16.51
CA ARG A 217 -26.01 -11.42 -17.57
C ARG A 217 -26.13 -10.71 -18.94
N GLU A 218 -26.05 -9.37 -18.97
CA GLU A 218 -26.11 -8.55 -20.19
C GLU A 218 -24.71 -8.09 -20.70
N GLU A 219 -23.60 -8.68 -20.24
CA GLU A 219 -22.22 -8.29 -20.63
C GLU A 219 -21.94 -6.77 -20.49
N ARG A 220 -22.42 -6.16 -19.40
CA ARG A 220 -22.16 -4.73 -19.21
C ARG A 220 -20.69 -4.47 -18.90
N THR A 221 -20.11 -3.58 -19.69
CA THR A 221 -18.77 -3.06 -19.46
C THR A 221 -18.79 -1.86 -18.52
N VAL A 222 -17.65 -1.55 -17.92
CA VAL A 222 -17.46 -0.34 -17.10
C VAL A 222 -17.87 0.93 -17.86
N GLY A 223 -17.56 1.03 -19.15
CA GLY A 223 -17.96 2.17 -19.99
C GLY A 223 -19.48 2.32 -20.09
N SER A 224 -20.21 1.21 -20.24
CA SER A 224 -21.67 1.19 -20.26
C SER A 224 -22.24 1.67 -18.92
N LEU A 225 -21.68 1.21 -17.80
CA LEU A 225 -22.11 1.62 -16.45
C LEU A 225 -21.83 3.11 -16.18
N LYS A 226 -20.67 3.62 -16.60
CA LYS A 226 -20.33 5.04 -16.51
C LYS A 226 -21.30 5.91 -17.32
N SER A 227 -21.64 5.47 -18.54
CA SER A 227 -22.57 6.21 -19.42
C SER A 227 -23.98 6.35 -18.84
N LYS A 228 -24.42 5.37 -18.03
CA LYS A 228 -25.73 5.34 -17.38
C LYS A 228 -25.74 5.98 -15.99
N GLY A 229 -24.57 6.26 -15.42
CA GLY A 229 -24.42 6.77 -14.06
C GLY A 229 -24.34 5.69 -12.97
N ASP A 230 -24.64 4.42 -13.31
CA ASP A 230 -24.67 3.29 -12.36
C ASP A 230 -23.31 3.03 -11.70
N TRP A 231 -22.20 3.40 -12.36
CA TRP A 231 -20.83 3.15 -11.86
C TRP A 231 -20.55 3.76 -10.48
N ASN A 232 -21.09 4.96 -10.22
CA ASN A 232 -20.88 5.68 -8.96
C ASN A 232 -21.78 5.17 -7.83
N ASP A 233 -22.73 4.28 -8.14
CA ASP A 233 -23.70 3.70 -7.22
C ASP A 233 -23.34 2.27 -6.80
N LEU A 234 -22.12 1.83 -7.12
CA LEU A 234 -21.58 0.53 -6.71
C LEU A 234 -20.75 0.66 -5.43
N TRP A 235 -21.05 -0.21 -4.46
CA TRP A 235 -20.48 -0.17 -3.13
C TRP A 235 -20.02 -1.54 -2.67
N CYS A 236 -18.91 -1.58 -1.94
CA CYS A 236 -18.51 -2.72 -1.13
C CYS A 236 -18.77 -2.40 0.35
N LYS A 237 -19.60 -3.20 1.00
CA LYS A 237 -19.94 -3.10 2.42
C LYS A 237 -19.16 -4.13 3.23
N PHE A 238 -18.60 -3.70 4.35
CA PHE A 238 -18.04 -4.55 5.40
C PHE A 238 -18.23 -3.88 6.76
N LYS A 239 -18.30 -4.64 7.85
CA LYS A 239 -18.60 -4.12 9.20
C LYS A 239 -17.43 -4.33 10.17
N PRO A 240 -16.46 -3.40 10.21
CA PRO A 240 -15.39 -3.44 11.19
C PRO A 240 -15.90 -2.91 12.54
N ILE A 241 -15.88 -3.75 13.58
CA ILE A 241 -16.19 -3.32 14.95
C ILE A 241 -14.88 -3.27 15.74
N LYS A 242 -14.61 -2.12 16.38
CA LYS A 242 -13.42 -1.99 17.21
C LYS A 242 -13.53 -2.94 18.39
N THR A 243 -12.59 -3.88 18.47
CA THR A 243 -12.42 -4.70 19.66
C THR A 243 -11.75 -3.81 20.70
N VAL A 244 -12.55 -3.19 21.57
CA VAL A 244 -11.97 -2.51 22.74
C VAL A 244 -11.35 -3.62 23.58
N ASN A 245 -10.10 -3.45 24.00
CA ASN A 245 -9.52 -4.18 25.12
C ASN A 245 -9.97 -3.45 26.40
N PRO A 246 -11.19 -3.65 26.95
CA PRO A 246 -11.46 -3.04 28.24
C PRO A 246 -10.59 -3.73 29.29
N PRO A 247 -10.10 -2.99 30.29
CA PRO A 247 -9.71 -3.62 31.54
C PRO A 247 -10.90 -4.44 32.05
N ALA A 248 -10.60 -5.60 32.65
CA ALA A 248 -11.56 -6.61 33.07
C ALA A 248 -12.85 -6.07 33.73
N ASP A 249 -13.94 -6.80 33.46
CA ASP A 249 -15.24 -6.86 34.13
C ASP A 249 -15.76 -5.57 34.81
N ARG A 250 -16.77 -4.95 34.20
CA ARG A 250 -17.68 -4.07 34.93
C ARG A 250 -18.81 -4.91 35.51
N ILE A 251 -18.78 -5.11 36.83
CA ILE A 251 -19.94 -5.57 37.60
C ILE A 251 -20.94 -4.41 37.59
N SER A 252 -22.16 -4.64 37.09
CA SER A 252 -23.25 -3.66 37.21
C SER A 252 -23.72 -3.57 38.66
N ASP A 253 -24.21 -2.40 39.09
CA ASP A 253 -24.70 -2.18 40.47
C ASP A 253 -25.88 -3.11 40.87
N ASP A 254 -26.53 -3.76 39.89
CA ASP A 254 -27.63 -4.71 40.09
C ASP A 254 -27.18 -6.18 40.21
N GLY A 255 -25.88 -6.46 40.20
CA GLY A 255 -25.33 -7.81 40.34
C GLY A 255 -25.53 -8.73 39.13
N ASN A 256 -26.06 -8.19 38.02
CA ASN A 256 -26.14 -8.90 36.74
C ASN A 256 -24.88 -8.65 35.91
N THR A 257 -24.18 -9.71 35.53
CA THR A 257 -23.11 -9.67 34.53
C THR A 257 -23.76 -9.51 33.16
N GLU A 258 -23.86 -8.29 32.64
CA GLU A 258 -24.08 -8.13 31.21
C GLU A 258 -22.82 -8.67 30.51
N SER A 259 -22.97 -9.76 29.76
CA SER A 259 -21.88 -10.27 28.92
C SER A 259 -21.66 -9.29 27.77
N VAL A 260 -20.92 -8.21 28.02
CA VAL A 260 -20.38 -7.41 26.94
C VAL A 260 -19.41 -8.32 26.21
N ARG A 261 -19.82 -8.80 25.03
CA ARG A 261 -19.00 -9.67 24.18
C ARG A 261 -17.77 -8.87 23.76
N HIS A 262 -16.61 -9.31 24.24
CA HIS A 262 -15.32 -8.75 23.85
C HIS A 262 -14.53 -9.85 23.15
N PRO A 263 -14.07 -9.67 21.91
CA PRO A 263 -13.03 -10.51 21.36
C PRO A 263 -11.75 -10.12 22.09
N ARG A 264 -11.32 -10.96 23.03
CA ARG A 264 -10.05 -10.84 23.74
C ARG A 264 -9.10 -11.88 23.16
N GLY A 265 -7.80 -11.60 23.21
CA GLY A 265 -6.77 -12.60 22.95
C GLY A 265 -5.97 -12.45 21.67
N VAL A 266 -6.01 -11.34 20.93
CA VAL A 266 -5.04 -11.12 19.84
C VAL A 266 -3.75 -10.51 20.40
N GLN A 267 -2.67 -11.27 20.34
CA GLN A 267 -1.32 -10.78 20.63
C GLN A 267 -0.73 -10.14 19.37
N VAL A 268 -0.15 -8.94 19.52
CA VAL A 268 0.57 -8.21 18.47
C VAL A 268 2.04 -8.14 18.87
N ASP A 269 2.91 -8.78 18.10
CA ASP A 269 4.36 -8.73 18.31
C ASP A 269 5.03 -7.97 17.16
N HIS A 270 5.79 -6.92 17.48
CA HIS A 270 6.66 -6.24 16.52
C HIS A 270 8.03 -6.91 16.52
N HIS A 271 8.44 -7.46 15.37
CA HIS A 271 9.72 -8.17 15.26
C HIS A 271 10.84 -7.23 14.82
N ASP A 272 10.55 -6.36 13.85
CA ASP A 272 11.45 -5.33 13.35
C ASP A 272 10.64 -4.15 12.78
N PHE A 273 11.30 -3.25 12.04
CA PHE A 273 10.68 -2.07 11.45
C PHE A 273 9.83 -2.35 10.20
N ASP A 274 9.81 -3.58 9.71
CA ASP A 274 9.11 -4.02 8.51
C ASP A 274 8.16 -5.19 8.74
N GLN A 275 8.23 -5.84 9.91
CA GLN A 275 7.50 -7.05 10.24
C GLN A 275 6.82 -7.01 11.61
N LEU A 276 5.57 -7.47 11.61
CA LEU A 276 4.82 -7.76 12.83
C LEU A 276 4.11 -9.11 12.71
N SER A 277 3.69 -9.68 13.83
CA SER A 277 2.84 -10.87 13.84
C SER A 277 1.61 -10.71 14.70
N LEU A 278 0.53 -11.34 14.26
CA LEU A 278 -0.71 -11.47 15.00
C LEU A 278 -0.88 -12.93 15.46
N THR A 279 -1.37 -13.15 16.67
CA THR A 279 -1.67 -14.50 17.16
C THR A 279 -2.92 -14.47 18.01
N LEU A 280 -3.91 -15.29 17.68
CA LEU A 280 -5.08 -15.52 18.51
C LEU A 280 -4.72 -16.46 19.66
N LYS A 281 -4.96 -16.05 20.91
CA LYS A 281 -4.59 -16.77 22.14
C LYS A 281 -5.78 -17.36 22.87
N GLU A 282 -6.99 -16.96 22.51
CA GLU A 282 -8.23 -17.37 23.17
C GLU A 282 -9.21 -17.86 22.12
N GLU A 283 -9.98 -18.91 22.46
CA GLU A 283 -11.03 -19.43 21.60
C GLU A 283 -12.17 -18.42 21.48
N ILE A 284 -12.71 -18.30 20.27
CA ILE A 284 -13.86 -17.45 20.01
C ILE A 284 -15.10 -18.32 19.99
N VAL A 285 -16.00 -18.05 20.93
CA VAL A 285 -17.33 -18.65 20.95
C VAL A 285 -18.23 -17.78 20.06
N SER A 286 -18.58 -18.29 18.88
CA SER A 286 -19.46 -17.57 17.97
C SER A 286 -20.83 -17.33 18.63
N PRO A 287 -21.35 -16.10 18.62
CA PRO A 287 -22.65 -15.81 19.22
C PRO A 287 -23.86 -16.33 18.44
N ILE A 288 -23.64 -16.80 17.21
CA ILE A 288 -24.67 -17.23 16.27
C ILE A 288 -24.49 -18.73 16.01
N GLY A 289 -24.61 -19.53 17.06
CA GLY A 289 -24.65 -20.99 16.97
C GLY A 289 -26.09 -21.49 17.12
N THR A 290 -26.71 -21.92 16.02
CA THR A 290 -27.94 -22.71 16.06
C THR A 290 -27.62 -24.12 16.55
N GLY A 291 -27.78 -24.37 17.85
CA GLY A 291 -28.02 -25.71 18.41
C GLY A 291 -26.86 -26.73 18.39
N ASN A 292 -26.47 -27.15 19.59
CA ASN A 292 -25.96 -28.47 19.98
C ASN A 292 -24.66 -29.07 19.41
N ASP A 293 -23.96 -28.45 18.46
CA ASP A 293 -22.60 -28.91 18.12
C ASP A 293 -21.59 -28.28 19.08
N ALA A 294 -20.83 -29.13 19.78
CA ALA A 294 -19.68 -28.71 20.59
C ALA A 294 -18.73 -27.93 19.68
N GLY A 295 -18.68 -26.61 19.89
CA GLY A 295 -18.17 -25.65 18.92
C GLY A 295 -16.72 -25.93 18.53
N GLU A 296 -16.50 -26.27 17.26
CA GLU A 296 -15.17 -26.19 16.68
C GLU A 296 -14.64 -24.76 16.83
N PRO A 297 -13.36 -24.59 17.20
CA PRO A 297 -12.75 -23.27 17.30
C PRO A 297 -12.94 -22.55 15.97
N GLN A 298 -13.55 -21.36 16.02
CA GLN A 298 -13.84 -20.56 14.83
C GLN A 298 -12.71 -19.56 14.60
N PRO A 299 -12.26 -19.36 13.35
CA PRO A 299 -11.27 -18.36 13.04
C PRO A 299 -11.77 -16.94 13.32
N LEU A 300 -10.88 -16.08 13.84
CA LEU A 300 -11.16 -14.65 14.00
C LEU A 300 -10.91 -13.93 12.68
N HIS A 301 -11.93 -13.24 12.18
CA HIS A 301 -11.81 -12.44 10.98
C HIS A 301 -11.59 -10.98 11.37
N LEU A 302 -10.48 -10.39 10.91
CA LEU A 302 -10.04 -9.06 11.32
C LEU A 302 -9.82 -8.13 10.14
N MET A 303 -10.12 -6.86 10.37
CA MET A 303 -9.51 -5.75 9.66
C MET A 303 -8.42 -5.15 10.57
N VAL A 304 -7.19 -5.20 10.10
CA VAL A 304 -6.01 -4.65 10.77
C VAL A 304 -5.69 -3.33 10.12
N LEU A 305 -5.58 -2.28 10.92
CA LEU A 305 -5.23 -0.95 10.47
C LEU A 305 -3.83 -0.62 10.97
N LEU A 306 -2.86 -0.54 10.05
CA LEU A 306 -1.50 -0.09 10.35
C LEU A 306 -1.41 1.40 10.08
N LYS A 307 -1.05 2.17 11.10
CA LYS A 307 -0.88 3.62 11.02
C LYS A 307 0.60 3.96 11.21
N VAL A 308 1.17 4.64 10.22
CA VAL A 308 2.53 5.22 10.25
C VAL A 308 2.45 6.70 10.57
#